data_AF-A0A8T4QY41-F1
#
_entry.id   AF-A0A8T4QY41-F1
#
_cell.length_a   1.000
_cell.length_b   1.000
_cell.length_c   1.000
_cell.angle_alpha   90.00
_cell.angle_beta   90.00
_cell.angle_gamma   90.00
#
_symmetry.space_group_name_H-M   'P 1'
#
loop_
_entity.id
_entity.type
_entity.pdbx_description
1 polymer ?
#
loop_
_entity_poly.entity_id
_entity_poly.type
_entity_poly.pdbx_seq_one_letter_code
_entity_poly.pdbx_strand_id
1 'polypeptide(L)'
;MILKGSIQKQEFIGKQIAITAASNSSLVGMKGKVIDETKGTFTILTPKGERKIIKRQITFKTRINNLTYELKGKVLENRPEERVKKVRRNT
;
A
#
# COMPACT_ATOMS: atom_id res chain seq x y z
N MET A 1 6.60 5.92 16.53
CA MET A 1 5.86 4.78 17.11
C MET A 1 4.68 4.49 16.17
N ILE A 2 4.66 3.35 15.45
CA ILE A 2 3.49 2.98 14.62
C ILE A 2 3.10 1.57 15.03
N LEU A 3 1.84 1.41 15.46
CA LEU A 3 1.18 0.11 15.61
C LEU A 3 1.21 -0.61 14.25
N LYS A 4 2.24 -1.45 14.06
CA LYS A 4 2.48 -2.22 12.83
C LYS A 4 1.26 -3.03 12.38
N GLY A 5 0.33 -3.38 13.28
CA GLY A 5 -0.78 -4.29 13.00
C GLY A 5 -2.02 -3.66 12.34
N SER A 6 -2.36 -2.40 12.63
CA SER A 6 -3.68 -1.85 12.28
C SER A 6 -3.76 -1.30 10.85
N ILE A 7 -2.70 -0.65 10.39
CA ILE A 7 -2.65 0.00 9.06
C ILE A 7 -2.66 -1.01 7.91
N GLN A 8 -2.08 -2.19 8.14
CA GLN A 8 -2.08 -3.30 7.17
C GLN A 8 -3.48 -3.87 6.95
N LYS A 9 -4.47 -3.59 7.81
CA LYS A 9 -5.85 -4.07 7.63
C LYS A 9 -6.76 -3.04 6.98
N GLN A 10 -6.26 -1.82 6.77
CA GLN A 10 -7.04 -0.75 6.20
C GLN A 10 -7.26 -0.97 4.70
N GLU A 11 -8.30 -0.31 4.21
CA GLU A 11 -8.59 -0.19 2.79
C GLU A 11 -7.68 0.86 2.15
N PHE A 12 -6.93 0.44 1.11
CA PHE A 12 -6.07 1.33 0.35
C PHE A 12 -6.75 1.88 -0.89
N ILE A 13 -7.80 1.24 -1.39
CA ILE A 13 -8.63 1.74 -2.50
C ILE A 13 -9.17 3.13 -2.11
N GLY A 14 -9.09 4.06 -3.05
CA GLY A 14 -9.49 5.45 -2.85
C GLY A 14 -8.46 6.33 -2.14
N LYS A 15 -7.38 5.76 -1.57
CA LYS A 15 -6.33 6.54 -0.90
C LYS A 15 -5.30 7.07 -1.89
N GLN A 16 -4.78 8.26 -1.59
CA GLN A 16 -3.62 8.82 -2.28
C GLN A 16 -2.33 8.17 -1.76
N ILE A 17 -1.51 7.66 -2.68
CA ILE A 17 -0.20 7.11 -2.36
C ILE A 17 0.92 7.82 -3.13
N ALA A 18 2.10 7.86 -2.54
CA ALA A 18 3.32 8.37 -3.14
C ALA A 18 4.46 7.36 -2.96
N ILE A 19 5.10 6.95 -4.04
CA ILE A 19 6.19 5.96 -4.00
C ILE A 19 7.47 6.65 -3.56
N THR A 20 8.03 6.22 -2.44
CA THR A 20 9.26 6.79 -1.87
C THR A 20 10.50 5.96 -2.20
N ALA A 21 10.33 4.66 -2.41
CA ALA A 21 11.40 3.79 -2.90
C ALA A 21 10.80 2.66 -3.75
N ALA A 22 11.53 2.20 -4.76
CA ALA A 22 11.12 1.07 -5.56
C ALA A 22 12.35 0.34 -6.13
N SER A 23 12.20 -0.96 -6.41
CA SER A 23 13.24 -1.71 -7.15
C SER A 23 13.45 -1.17 -8.56
N ASN A 24 12.40 -0.63 -9.18
CA ASN A 24 12.48 0.12 -10.42
C ASN A 24 12.48 1.62 -10.11
N SER A 25 13.62 2.28 -10.32
CA SER A 25 13.81 3.70 -10.04
C SER A 25 12.84 4.62 -10.79
N SER A 26 12.32 4.21 -11.94
CA SER A 26 11.32 4.98 -12.71
C SER A 26 9.97 5.12 -11.99
N LEU A 27 9.71 4.30 -10.96
CA LEU A 27 8.51 4.39 -10.14
C LEU A 27 8.66 5.37 -8.97
N VAL A 28 9.89 5.71 -8.58
CA VAL A 28 10.15 6.59 -7.43
C VAL A 28 9.62 8.00 -7.73
N GLY A 29 8.89 8.57 -6.77
CA GLY A 29 8.23 9.87 -6.93
C GLY A 29 6.87 9.82 -7.62
N MET A 30 6.43 8.66 -8.11
CA MET A 30 5.08 8.51 -8.68
C MET A 30 4.02 8.69 -7.59
N LYS A 31 2.99 9.47 -7.90
CA LYS A 31 1.85 9.75 -7.03
C LYS A 31 0.55 9.46 -7.74
N GLY A 32 -0.42 8.92 -7.03
CA GLY A 32 -1.72 8.62 -7.59
C GLY A 32 -2.72 8.10 -6.57
N LYS A 33 -3.98 8.05 -6.99
CA LYS A 33 -5.06 7.45 -6.20
C LYS A 33 -5.12 5.97 -6.51
N VAL A 34 -5.16 5.11 -5.49
CA VAL A 34 -5.38 3.67 -5.70
C VAL A 34 -6.81 3.45 -6.18
N ILE A 35 -6.98 2.79 -7.32
CA ILE A 35 -8.29 2.45 -7.89
C ILE A 35 -8.59 0.96 -7.79
N ASP A 36 -7.56 0.12 -7.72
CA ASP A 36 -7.70 -1.32 -7.57
C ASP A 36 -6.55 -1.91 -6.74
N GLU A 37 -6.87 -2.97 -6.00
CA GLU A 37 -5.94 -3.70 -5.15
C GLU A 37 -6.12 -5.21 -5.34
N THR A 38 -5.06 -5.88 -5.79
CA THR A 38 -4.99 -7.35 -5.82
C THR A 38 -4.05 -7.88 -4.73
N LYS A 39 -3.86 -9.20 -4.67
CA LYS A 39 -2.90 -9.84 -3.75
C LYS A 39 -1.49 -9.22 -3.85
N GLY A 40 -1.00 -9.01 -5.07
CA GLY A 40 0.38 -8.56 -5.31
C GLY A 40 0.53 -7.16 -5.88
N THR A 41 -0.56 -6.53 -6.35
CA THR A 41 -0.47 -5.27 -7.10
C THR A 41 -1.39 -4.19 -6.58
N PHE A 42 -0.98 -2.94 -6.79
CA PHE A 42 -1.86 -1.78 -6.78
C PHE A 42 -2.00 -1.25 -8.19
N THR A 43 -3.22 -0.89 -8.58
CA THR A 43 -3.45 -0.03 -9.74
C THR A 43 -3.71 1.37 -9.23
N ILE A 44 -2.89 2.33 -9.66
CA ILE A 44 -3.05 3.73 -9.29
C ILE A 44 -3.41 4.57 -10.51
N LEU A 45 -4.32 5.51 -10.32
CA LEU A 45 -4.63 6.55 -11.27
C LEU A 45 -3.67 7.73 -11.04
N THR A 46 -2.86 8.01 -12.06
CA THR A 46 -1.95 9.15 -12.12
C THR A 46 -2.48 10.17 -13.14
N PRO A 47 -1.97 11.41 -13.19
CA PRO A 47 -2.31 12.36 -14.25
C PRO A 47 -1.99 11.86 -15.67
N LYS A 48 -1.08 10.88 -15.80
CA LYS A 48 -0.70 10.25 -17.07
C LYS A 48 -1.50 8.98 -17.38
N GLY A 49 -2.55 8.71 -16.61
CA GLY A 49 -3.36 7.49 -16.72
C GLY A 49 -3.05 6.45 -15.64
N GLU A 50 -3.54 5.24 -15.86
CA GLU A 50 -3.45 4.14 -14.93
C GLU A 50 -2.09 3.46 -14.95
N ARG A 51 -1.59 3.11 -13.77
CA ARG A 51 -0.32 2.39 -13.59
C ARG A 51 -0.50 1.24 -12.62
N LYS A 52 -0.13 0.05 -13.07
CA LYS A 52 -0.08 -1.15 -12.25
C LYS A 52 1.30 -1.29 -11.61
N ILE A 53 1.32 -1.54 -10.30
CA ILE A 53 2.52 -1.48 -9.48
C ILE A 53 2.61 -2.72 -8.60
N ILE A 54 3.77 -3.34 -8.55
CA ILE A 54 4.03 -4.54 -7.76
C ILE A 54 4.36 -4.13 -6.32
N LYS A 55 3.49 -4.50 -5.37
CA LYS A 55 3.59 -4.11 -3.96
C LYS A 55 4.93 -4.51 -3.33
N ARG A 56 5.39 -5.74 -3.59
CA ARG A 56 6.63 -6.28 -3.01
C ARG A 56 7.88 -5.48 -3.37
N GLN A 57 7.85 -4.75 -4.47
CA GLN A 57 8.98 -3.98 -5.00
C GLN A 57 8.92 -2.50 -4.63
N ILE A 58 7.95 -2.04 -3.85
CA ILE A 58 7.79 -0.62 -3.53
C ILE A 58 7.73 -0.36 -2.01
N THR A 59 8.17 0.84 -1.64
CA THR A 59 7.81 1.53 -0.40
C THR A 59 7.02 2.76 -0.78
N PHE A 60 5.90 2.97 -0.11
CA PHE A 60 5.01 4.09 -0.41
C PHE A 60 4.53 4.78 0.87
N LYS A 61 4.23 6.06 0.72
CA LYS A 61 3.56 6.87 1.72
C LYS A 61 2.08 6.99 1.39
N THR A 62 1.23 6.94 2.41
CA THR A 62 -0.21 7.15 2.29
C THR A 62 -0.70 7.99 3.46
N ARG A 63 -1.80 8.73 3.28
CA ARG A 63 -2.44 9.50 4.34
C ARG A 63 -3.76 8.86 4.75
N ILE A 64 -3.88 8.49 6.02
CA ILE A 64 -5.09 7.90 6.60
C ILE A 64 -5.40 8.65 7.89
N ASN A 65 -6.63 9.13 8.06
CA ASN A 65 -7.09 9.89 9.24
C ASN A 65 -6.13 11.03 9.62
N ASN A 66 -5.76 11.86 8.64
CA ASN A 66 -4.79 12.94 8.73
C ASN A 66 -3.35 12.56 9.08
N LEU A 67 -3.07 11.29 9.37
CA LEU A 67 -1.73 10.78 9.66
C LEU A 67 -1.07 10.24 8.40
N THR A 68 0.23 10.50 8.25
CA THR A 68 1.04 9.99 7.14
C THR A 68 1.75 8.71 7.58
N TYR A 69 1.57 7.65 6.81
CA TYR A 69 2.17 6.35 7.04
C TYR A 69 3.11 6.00 5.90
N GLU A 70 4.28 5.43 6.22
CA GLU A 70 5.19 4.84 5.24
C GLU A 70 5.20 3.32 5.40
N LEU A 71 4.96 2.61 4.29
CA LEU A 71 4.75 1.17 4.28
C LEU A 71 5.58 0.52 3.17
N LYS A 72 6.25 -0.59 3.51
CA LYS A 72 6.84 -1.49 2.52
C LYS A 72 5.73 -2.33 1.94
N GLY A 73 5.46 -2.26 0.63
CA GLY A 73 4.36 -3.00 0.02
C GLY A 73 4.50 -4.53 0.14
N LYS A 74 5.69 -5.06 0.43
CA LYS A 74 5.89 -6.47 0.82
C LYS A 74 5.00 -6.91 1.99
N VAL A 75 4.65 -6.01 2.93
CA VAL A 75 3.75 -6.37 4.04
C VAL A 75 2.28 -6.51 3.61
N LEU A 76 1.94 -6.11 2.39
CA LEU A 76 0.60 -6.12 1.81
C LEU A 76 0.43 -7.21 0.72
N GLU A 77 1.30 -8.22 0.69
CA GLU A 77 1.24 -9.36 -0.24
C GLU A 77 0.05 -10.31 -0.01
N ASN A 78 -0.71 -10.13 1.07
CA ASN A 78 -1.93 -10.88 1.33
C ASN A 78 -3.15 -10.10 0.82
N ARG A 79 -4.19 -10.83 0.39
CA ARG A 79 -5.45 -10.20 -0.03
C ARG A 79 -6.04 -9.34 1.10
N PRO A 80 -6.77 -8.24 0.81
CA PRO A 80 -7.41 -7.42 1.84
C PRO A 80 -8.14 -8.23 2.92
N GLU A 81 -8.87 -9.25 2.49
CA GLU A 81 -9.63 -10.15 3.36
C GLU A 81 -8.75 -11.06 4.22
N GLU A 82 -7.62 -11.52 3.69
CA GLU A 82 -6.62 -12.31 4.40
C GLU A 82 -5.85 -11.46 5.43
N ARG A 83 -5.73 -10.14 5.21
CA ARG A 83 -5.09 -9.20 6.16
C ARG A 83 -5.91 -9.03 7.44
N VAL A 84 -7.24 -9.17 7.38
CA VAL A 84 -8.12 -9.04 8.56
C VAL A 84 -7.95 -10.23 9.51
N LYS A 85 -7.74 -11.44 8.98
CA LYS A 85 -7.63 -12.72 9.71
C LYS A 85 -6.21 -13.00 10.22
N LYS A 86 -5.81 -12.30 11.28
CA LYS A 86 -4.83 -12.83 12.25
C LYS A 86 -5.19 -12.37 13.66
N VAL A 87 -6.18 -13.05 14.23
CA VAL A 87 -6.28 -13.28 15.67
C VAL A 87 -5.68 -14.67 15.88
N ARG A 88 -4.40 -14.73 16.24
CA ARG A 88 -3.92 -15.79 17.12
C ARG A 88 -3.27 -15.08 18.29
N ARG A 89 -4.02 -15.05 19.39
CA ARG A 89 -3.47 -15.02 20.75
C ARG A 89 -2.49 -16.18 20.82
N ASN A 90 -1.25 -15.94 21.20
CA ASN A 90 -0.48 -16.96 21.86
C ASN A 90 -0.05 -16.37 23.19
N THR A 91 -0.60 -17.00 24.22
CA THR A 91 -0.24 -16.99 25.63
C THR A 91 1.27 -17.08 25.84
#